data_AF-A0A229HK37-F1
#
_entry.id   AF-A0A229HK37-F1
#
_cell.length_a   1.000
_cell.length_b   1.000
_cell.length_c   1.000
_cell.angle_alpha   90.00
_cell.angle_beta   90.00
_cell.angle_gamma   90.00
#
_symmetry.space_group_name_H-M   'P 1'
#
loop_
_entity.id
_entity.type
_entity.pdbx_description
1 polymer ?
#
loop_
_entity_poly.entity_id
_entity_poly.type
_entity_poly.pdbx_seq_one_letter_code
_entity_poly.pdbx_strand_id
1 'polypeptide(L)'
;MFGAGAVSALWRSERDRGEVWSLLGFAGLVLQNAAFAGVIALRLALASTAGDHADATSGLWAFHDALFTLNGTFLALALVGLSVGGLRGGLIRSWHGALGLLSAALLFGSATLAPLVIDHAGPLGLLGLVGWLMWVVWLVAYGTVLIRRDPASHSRVPG
;
A
#
# COMPACT_ATOMS: atom_id res chain seq x y z
N MET A 1 -7.20 7.37 -7.42
CA MET A 1 -8.58 6.92 -7.74
C MET A 1 -9.04 5.74 -6.88
N PHE A 2 -8.34 4.58 -6.89
CA PHE A 2 -8.75 3.38 -6.15
C PHE A 2 -9.09 3.61 -4.67
N GLY A 3 -8.16 4.17 -3.88
CA GLY A 3 -8.38 4.35 -2.44
C GLY A 3 -9.54 5.26 -2.08
N ALA A 4 -9.77 6.33 -2.86
CA ALA A 4 -10.92 7.21 -2.69
C ALA A 4 -12.25 6.47 -2.99
N GLY A 5 -12.26 5.57 -3.98
CA GLY A 5 -13.41 4.72 -4.28
C GLY A 5 -13.68 3.68 -3.19
N ALA A 6 -12.64 3.10 -2.59
CA ALA A 6 -12.79 2.20 -1.46
C ALA A 6 -13.36 2.93 -0.22
N VAL A 7 -12.86 4.14 0.07
CA VAL A 7 -13.41 5.00 1.13
C VAL A 7 -14.86 5.34 0.83
N SER A 8 -15.20 5.80 -0.38
CA SER A 8 -16.60 6.17 -0.70
C SER A 8 -17.56 4.99 -0.58
N ALA A 9 -17.13 3.77 -0.97
CA ALA A 9 -17.93 2.56 -0.85
C ALA A 9 -18.14 2.09 0.60
N LEU A 10 -17.19 2.36 1.51
CA LEU A 10 -17.23 1.91 2.90
C LEU A 10 -17.73 3.00 3.88
N TRP A 11 -17.66 4.27 3.49
CA TRP A 11 -17.82 5.44 4.35
C TRP A 11 -19.07 5.42 5.22
N ARG A 12 -20.23 5.16 4.61
CA ARG A 12 -21.51 5.16 5.32
C ARG A 12 -21.54 4.05 6.37
N SER A 13 -21.13 2.83 5.98
CA SER A 13 -21.11 1.68 6.88
C SER A 13 -20.11 1.82 8.02
N GLU A 14 -18.96 2.46 7.77
CA GLU A 14 -17.94 2.67 8.80
C GLU A 14 -18.36 3.75 9.80
N ARG A 15 -18.97 4.84 9.33
CA ARG A 15 -19.53 5.87 10.22
C ARG A 15 -20.60 5.31 11.15
N ASP A 16 -21.49 4.47 10.64
CA ASP A 16 -22.54 3.85 11.44
C ASP A 16 -21.96 2.95 12.55
N ARG A 17 -20.74 2.43 12.36
CA ARG A 17 -19.99 1.61 13.34
C ARG A 17 -18.96 2.40 14.16
N GLY A 18 -18.77 3.70 13.89
CA GLY A 18 -17.71 4.51 14.52
C GLY A 18 -16.28 4.09 14.12
N GLU A 19 -16.10 3.54 12.92
CA GLU A 19 -14.84 3.01 12.41
C GLU A 19 -14.22 3.91 11.33
N VAL A 20 -12.91 3.77 11.10
CA VAL A 20 -12.15 4.55 10.09
C VAL A 20 -11.14 3.69 9.31
N TRP A 21 -11.41 2.39 9.17
CA TRP A 21 -10.46 1.45 8.57
C TRP A 21 -10.14 1.77 7.12
N SER A 22 -11.11 2.18 6.32
CA SER A 22 -10.89 2.61 4.93
C SER A 22 -10.00 3.85 4.84
N LEU A 23 -10.13 4.80 5.78
CA LEU A 23 -9.27 5.98 5.85
C LEU A 23 -7.83 5.63 6.24
N LEU A 24 -7.64 4.71 7.20
CA LEU A 24 -6.31 4.19 7.53
C LEU A 24 -5.67 3.54 6.30
N GLY A 25 -6.45 2.74 5.57
CA GLY A 25 -6.02 2.12 4.33
C GLY A 25 -5.62 3.16 3.27
N PHE A 26 -6.44 4.20 3.11
CA PHE A 26 -6.19 5.30 2.20
C PHE A 26 -4.95 6.12 2.58
N ALA A 27 -4.73 6.39 3.87
CA ALA A 27 -3.54 7.07 4.36
C ALA A 27 -2.27 6.29 4.00
N GLY A 28 -2.28 4.96 4.14
CA GLY A 28 -1.19 4.11 3.66
C GLY A 28 -0.91 4.26 2.15
N LEU A 29 -1.95 4.34 1.32
CA LEU A 29 -1.78 4.59 -0.12
C LEU A 29 -1.21 5.97 -0.43
N VAL A 30 -1.62 7.02 0.31
CA VAL A 30 -1.07 8.37 0.15
C VAL A 30 0.41 8.41 0.53
N LEU A 31 0.80 7.75 1.63
CA LEU A 31 2.18 7.67 2.08
C LEU A 31 3.09 6.94 1.06
N GLN A 32 2.59 5.89 0.39
CA GLN A 32 3.34 5.26 -0.71
C GLN A 32 3.62 6.23 -1.86
N ASN A 33 2.62 7.02 -2.26
CA ASN A 33 2.82 8.02 -3.32
C ASN A 33 3.86 9.07 -2.92
N ALA A 34 3.84 9.51 -1.66
CA ALA A 34 4.84 10.43 -1.12
C ALA A 34 6.25 9.80 -1.11
N ALA A 35 6.37 8.52 -0.74
CA ALA A 35 7.63 7.78 -0.77
C ALA A 35 8.20 7.67 -2.20
N PHE A 36 7.36 7.32 -3.18
CA PHE A 36 7.77 7.29 -4.59
C PHE A 36 8.22 8.66 -5.11
N ALA A 37 7.47 9.72 -4.79
CA ALA A 37 7.86 11.07 -5.16
C ALA A 37 9.22 11.46 -4.55
N GLY A 38 9.45 11.12 -3.27
CA GLY A 38 10.73 11.31 -2.61
C GLY A 38 11.87 10.55 -3.29
N VAL A 39 11.66 9.27 -3.62
CA VAL A 39 12.64 8.44 -4.36
C VAL A 39 12.99 9.04 -5.72
N ILE A 40 12.00 9.58 -6.44
CA ILE A 40 12.23 10.22 -7.75
C ILE A 40 13.02 11.53 -7.58
N ALA A 41 12.61 12.39 -6.64
CA ALA A 41 13.32 13.64 -6.34
C ALA A 41 14.79 13.37 -5.96
N LEU A 42 15.03 12.31 -5.20
CA LEU A 42 16.34 11.88 -4.77
C LEU A 42 17.21 11.36 -5.92
N ARG A 43 16.63 10.58 -6.84
CA ARG A 43 17.33 10.17 -8.08
C ARG A 43 17.71 11.38 -8.94
N LEU A 44 16.83 12.37 -9.05
CA LEU A 44 17.13 13.61 -9.79
C LEU A 44 18.24 14.41 -9.10
N ALA A 45 18.20 14.51 -7.77
CA ALA A 45 19.24 15.17 -6.99
C ALA A 45 20.61 14.48 -7.16
N LEU A 46 20.65 13.14 -7.06
CA LEU A 46 21.86 12.34 -7.30
C LEU A 46 22.42 12.55 -8.72
N ALA A 47 21.55 12.59 -9.73
CA ALA A 47 21.97 12.86 -11.11
C ALA A 47 22.56 14.27 -11.28
N SER A 48 22.12 15.25 -10.49
CA SER A 48 22.63 16.62 -10.53
C SER A 48 23.92 16.86 -9.72
N THR A 49 24.21 16.02 -8.73
CA THR A 49 25.36 16.18 -7.81
C THR A 49 26.53 15.24 -8.07
N ALA A 50 26.46 14.43 -9.13
CA ALA A 50 27.43 13.38 -9.47
C ALA A 50 28.89 13.86 -9.71
N GLY A 51 29.17 15.17 -9.64
CA GLY A 51 30.51 15.74 -9.82
C GLY A 51 31.25 16.16 -8.54
N ASP A 52 30.57 16.56 -7.46
CA ASP A 52 31.21 17.47 -6.48
C ASP A 52 31.31 16.96 -5.03
N HIS A 53 30.48 16.01 -4.55
CA HIS A 53 30.43 15.63 -3.12
C HIS A 53 30.09 14.16 -2.85
N ALA A 54 31.11 13.32 -2.62
CA ALA A 54 30.96 11.89 -2.32
C ALA A 54 30.12 11.60 -1.07
N ASP A 55 30.27 12.39 0.00
CA ASP A 55 29.54 12.20 1.27
C ASP A 55 28.06 12.58 1.17
N ALA A 56 27.72 13.59 0.37
CA ALA A 56 26.32 13.92 0.10
C ALA A 56 25.65 12.80 -0.71
N THR A 57 26.38 12.21 -1.66
CA THR A 57 25.90 11.11 -2.50
C THR A 57 25.56 9.88 -1.66
N SER A 58 26.37 9.52 -0.67
CA SER A 58 26.11 8.36 0.20
C SER A 58 24.89 8.57 1.11
N GLY A 59 24.72 9.78 1.69
CA GLY A 59 23.54 10.13 2.47
C GLY A 59 22.24 10.09 1.65
N LEU A 60 22.29 10.54 0.39
CA LEU A 60 21.16 10.44 -0.53
C LEU A 60 20.83 8.97 -0.86
N TRP A 61 21.82 8.09 -1.02
CA TRP A 61 21.57 6.66 -1.21
C TRP A 61 20.93 6.00 0.02
N ALA A 62 21.42 6.29 1.23
CA ALA A 62 20.83 5.75 2.46
C ALA A 62 19.36 6.20 2.63
N PHE A 63 19.04 7.45 2.31
CA PHE A 63 17.67 7.96 2.35
C PHE A 63 16.78 7.28 1.29
N HIS A 64 17.34 6.92 0.14
CA HIS A 64 16.62 6.20 -0.93
C HIS A 64 16.15 4.84 -0.43
N ASP A 65 17.06 4.09 0.16
CA ASP A 65 16.80 2.73 0.65
C ASP A 65 15.82 2.75 1.82
N ALA A 66 15.91 3.78 2.69
CA ALA A 66 14.95 4.00 3.76
C ALA A 66 13.52 4.24 3.23
N LEU A 67 13.36 5.10 2.21
CA LEU A 67 12.06 5.34 1.58
C LEU A 67 11.49 4.06 0.93
N PHE A 68 12.35 3.27 0.29
CA PHE A 68 11.95 1.98 -0.31
C PHE A 68 11.50 0.97 0.75
N THR A 69 12.18 0.94 1.90
CA THR A 69 11.83 0.07 3.03
C THR A 69 10.50 0.50 3.66
N LEU A 70 10.31 1.80 3.90
CA LEU A 70 9.07 2.37 4.44
C LEU A 70 7.86 2.12 3.54
N ASN A 71 8.08 2.03 2.22
CA ASN A 71 7.02 1.72 1.27
C ASN A 71 6.31 0.39 1.58
N GLY A 72 7.07 -0.64 2.01
CA GLY A 72 6.49 -1.92 2.45
C GLY A 72 5.58 -1.77 3.67
N THR A 73 5.98 -0.94 4.63
CA THR A 73 5.17 -0.61 5.82
C THR A 73 3.90 0.15 5.45
N PHE A 74 3.98 1.13 4.55
CA PHE A 74 2.81 1.88 4.07
C PHE A 74 1.84 0.99 3.30
N LEU A 75 2.37 0.03 2.54
CA LEU A 75 1.57 -0.97 1.84
C LEU A 75 0.87 -1.94 2.81
N ALA A 76 1.57 -2.37 3.86
CA ALA A 76 0.98 -3.19 4.92
C ALA A 76 -0.16 -2.44 5.63
N LEU A 77 0.03 -1.15 5.95
CA LEU A 77 -1.03 -0.30 6.52
C LEU A 77 -2.23 -0.19 5.58
N ALA A 78 -1.99 0.01 4.28
CA ALA A 78 -3.03 0.06 3.27
C ALA A 78 -3.86 -1.24 3.22
N LEU A 79 -3.17 -2.38 3.18
CA LEU A 79 -3.78 -3.71 3.15
C LEU A 79 -4.58 -4.03 4.41
N VAL A 80 -4.05 -3.71 5.59
CA VAL A 80 -4.77 -3.91 6.86
C VAL A 80 -6.05 -3.08 6.88
N GLY A 81 -5.93 -1.76 6.65
CA GLY A 81 -7.08 -0.86 6.68
C GLY A 81 -8.17 -1.26 5.69
N LEU A 82 -7.82 -1.51 4.43
CA LEU A 82 -8.80 -1.87 3.41
C LEU A 82 -9.35 -3.29 3.56
N SER A 83 -8.57 -4.25 4.06
CA SER A 83 -9.05 -5.61 4.30
C SER A 83 -10.01 -5.65 5.49
N VAL A 84 -9.66 -4.99 6.61
CA VAL A 84 -10.53 -4.94 7.79
C VAL A 84 -11.79 -4.14 7.49
N GLY A 85 -11.67 -2.96 6.88
CA GLY A 85 -12.82 -2.14 6.47
C GLY A 85 -13.70 -2.87 5.46
N GLY A 86 -13.11 -3.56 4.49
CA GLY A 86 -13.83 -4.36 3.51
C GLY A 86 -14.58 -5.55 4.11
N LEU A 87 -13.98 -6.26 5.07
CA LEU A 87 -14.63 -7.38 5.76
C LEU A 87 -15.77 -6.91 6.65
N ARG A 88 -15.53 -5.88 7.48
CA ARG A 88 -16.54 -5.33 8.40
C ARG A 88 -17.68 -4.64 7.65
N GLY A 89 -17.38 -4.02 6.51
CA GLY A 89 -18.37 -3.43 5.62
C GLY A 89 -19.09 -4.42 4.71
N GLY A 90 -18.78 -5.71 4.77
CA GLY A 90 -19.38 -6.73 3.87
C GLY A 90 -19.10 -6.47 2.39
N LEU A 91 -18.02 -5.75 2.07
CA LEU A 91 -17.60 -5.46 0.71
C LEU A 91 -16.82 -6.63 0.12
N ILE A 92 -15.95 -7.28 0.91
CA ILE A 92 -15.13 -8.41 0.47
C ILE A 92 -15.42 -9.67 1.28
N ARG A 93 -15.11 -10.82 0.68
CA ARG A 93 -15.29 -12.15 1.30
C ARG A 93 -14.10 -12.50 2.20
N SER A 94 -14.29 -13.35 3.20
CA SER A 94 -13.27 -13.68 4.23
C SER A 94 -11.92 -14.12 3.66
N TRP A 95 -11.92 -14.87 2.55
CA TRP A 95 -10.67 -15.30 1.90
C TRP A 95 -9.88 -14.12 1.33
N HIS A 96 -10.55 -13.11 0.76
CA HIS A 96 -9.88 -11.91 0.22
C HIS A 96 -9.25 -11.11 1.35
N GLY A 97 -9.98 -10.95 2.46
CA GLY A 97 -9.44 -10.26 3.63
C GLY A 97 -8.25 -11.00 4.23
N ALA A 98 -8.31 -12.34 4.32
CA ALA A 98 -7.17 -13.15 4.77
C ALA A 98 -5.95 -13.02 3.84
N LEU A 99 -6.15 -13.02 2.52
CA LEU A 99 -5.08 -12.79 1.54
C LEU A 99 -4.40 -11.44 1.76
N GLY A 100 -5.20 -10.38 1.97
CA GLY A 100 -4.69 -9.03 2.21
C GLY A 100 -3.93 -8.90 3.53
N LEU A 101 -4.43 -9.52 4.60
CA LEU A 101 -3.76 -9.52 5.91
C LEU A 101 -2.46 -10.33 5.90
N LEU A 102 -2.44 -11.48 5.20
CA LEU A 102 -1.22 -12.28 5.05
C LEU A 102 -0.18 -11.54 4.21
N SER A 103 -0.60 -10.90 3.11
CA SER A 103 0.26 -10.01 2.32
C SER A 103 0.82 -8.87 3.18
N ALA A 104 -0.01 -8.22 4.01
CA ALA A 104 0.43 -7.16 4.92
C ALA A 104 1.49 -7.64 5.92
N ALA A 105 1.27 -8.82 6.52
CA ALA A 105 2.22 -9.41 7.47
C ALA A 105 3.57 -9.72 6.81
N LEU A 106 3.54 -10.27 5.58
CA LEU A 106 4.77 -10.55 4.82
C LEU A 106 5.52 -9.28 4.45
N LEU A 107 4.81 -8.25 3.98
CA LEU A 107 5.42 -6.97 3.60
C LEU A 107 5.98 -6.22 4.80
N PHE A 108 5.24 -6.19 5.92
CA PHE A 108 5.72 -5.58 7.16
C PHE A 108 6.91 -6.34 7.74
N GLY A 109 6.83 -7.67 7.79
CA GLY A 109 7.95 -8.51 8.23
C GLY A 109 9.19 -8.30 7.37
N SER A 110 9.03 -8.24 6.04
CA SER A 110 10.12 -7.93 5.12
C SER A 110 10.72 -6.55 5.38
N ALA A 111 9.91 -5.53 5.69
CA ALA A 111 10.39 -4.19 5.97
C ALA A 111 11.12 -4.10 7.32
N THR A 112 10.62 -4.77 8.37
CA THR A 112 11.28 -4.84 9.69
C THR A 112 12.60 -5.61 9.64
N LEU A 113 12.67 -6.66 8.82
CA LEU A 113 13.87 -7.48 8.66
C LEU A 113 14.87 -6.91 7.64
N ALA A 114 14.52 -5.84 6.90
CA ALA A 114 15.37 -5.26 5.88
C ALA A 114 16.80 -4.92 6.36
N PRO A 115 17.03 -4.36 7.57
CA PRO A 115 18.39 -4.11 8.07
C PRO A 115 19.22 -5.40 8.20
N LEU A 116 18.60 -6.51 8.57
CA LEU A 116 19.28 -7.81 8.74
C LEU A 116 19.57 -8.49 7.39
N VAL A 117 18.78 -8.19 6.35
CA VAL A 117 18.94 -8.75 4.99
C VAL A 117 20.00 -8.00 4.18
N ILE A 118 20.19 -6.70 4.44
CA ILE A 118 21.23 -5.90 3.78
C ILE A 118 22.64 -6.46 4.08
N ASP A 119 22.84 -6.95 5.30
CA ASP A 119 24.12 -7.55 5.69
C ASP A 119 24.30 -8.98 5.17
N HIS A 120 23.21 -9.71 4.88
CA HIS A 120 23.24 -11.13 4.51
C HIS A 120 22.21 -11.40 3.41
N ALA A 121 22.69 -11.51 2.15
CA ALA A 121 21.85 -11.89 1.02
C ALA A 121 21.29 -13.31 1.23
N GLY A 122 20.02 -13.40 1.64
CA GLY A 122 19.38 -14.64 2.04
C GLY A 122 17.94 -14.76 1.54
N PRO A 123 17.31 -15.94 1.72
CA PRO A 123 15.96 -16.24 1.23
C PRO A 123 14.87 -15.33 1.82
N LEU A 124 15.17 -14.56 2.87
CA LEU A 124 14.29 -13.56 3.47
C LEU A 124 13.88 -12.46 2.47
N GLY A 125 14.69 -12.16 1.46
CA GLY A 125 14.29 -11.25 0.37
C GLY A 125 13.08 -11.73 -0.44
N LEU A 126 12.81 -13.05 -0.46
CA LEU A 126 11.65 -13.62 -1.14
C LEU A 126 10.34 -13.33 -0.39
N LEU A 127 10.38 -13.06 0.92
CA LEU A 127 9.18 -12.74 1.70
C LEU A 127 8.49 -11.47 1.18
N GLY A 128 9.28 -10.42 0.90
CA GLY A 128 8.78 -9.19 0.31
C GLY A 128 8.17 -9.42 -1.07
N LEU A 129 8.81 -10.25 -1.90
CA LEU A 129 8.31 -10.60 -3.24
C LEU A 129 6.99 -11.37 -3.18
N VAL A 130 6.88 -12.38 -2.32
CA VAL A 130 5.63 -13.15 -2.13
C VAL A 130 4.52 -12.23 -1.62
N GLY A 131 4.82 -11.41 -0.61
CA GLY A 131 3.88 -10.42 -0.09
C GLY A 131 3.39 -9.45 -1.18
N TRP A 132 4.29 -8.98 -2.03
CA TRP A 132 3.97 -8.11 -3.16
C TRP A 132 3.08 -8.79 -4.21
N LEU A 133 3.38 -10.04 -4.60
CA LEU A 133 2.56 -10.79 -5.56
C LEU A 133 1.14 -11.03 -5.03
N MET A 134 1.03 -11.37 -3.75
CA MET A 134 -0.26 -11.51 -3.08
C MET A 134 -1.04 -10.19 -3.06
N TRP A 135 -0.35 -9.08 -2.83
CA TRP A 135 -0.97 -7.75 -2.90
C TRP A 135 -1.53 -7.45 -4.29
N VAL A 136 -0.81 -7.79 -5.37
CA VAL A 136 -1.30 -7.59 -6.75
C VAL A 136 -2.60 -8.36 -6.99
N VAL A 137 -2.65 -9.64 -6.59
CA VAL A 137 -3.86 -10.46 -6.71
C VAL A 137 -5.00 -9.87 -5.90
N TRP A 138 -4.71 -9.43 -4.67
CA TRP A 138 -5.67 -8.77 -3.79
C TRP A 138 -6.24 -7.50 -4.41
N LEU A 139 -5.38 -6.64 -4.99
CA LEU A 139 -5.76 -5.37 -5.58
C LEU A 139 -6.70 -5.56 -6.77
N VAL A 140 -6.37 -6.49 -7.67
CA VAL A 140 -7.22 -6.81 -8.82
C VAL A 140 -8.58 -7.29 -8.35
N ALA A 141 -8.61 -8.24 -7.42
CA ALA A 141 -9.86 -8.79 -6.90
C ALA A 141 -10.74 -7.71 -6.23
N TYR A 142 -10.15 -6.88 -5.37
CA TYR A 142 -10.85 -5.76 -4.72
C TYR A 142 -11.37 -4.75 -5.75
N GLY A 143 -10.53 -4.40 -6.74
CA GLY A 143 -10.91 -3.49 -7.83
C GLY A 143 -12.10 -4.02 -8.63
N THR A 144 -12.14 -5.32 -8.96
CA THR A 144 -13.28 -5.90 -9.66
C THR A 144 -14.59 -5.83 -8.85
N VAL A 145 -14.52 -6.02 -7.52
CA VAL A 145 -15.67 -5.88 -6.63
C VAL A 145 -16.20 -4.45 -6.64
N LEU A 146 -15.30 -3.47 -6.60
CA LEU A 146 -15.66 -2.05 -6.59
C LEU A 146 -16.32 -1.65 -7.92
N ILE A 147 -15.72 -2.02 -9.06
CA ILE A 147 -16.26 -1.76 -10.40
C ILE A 147 -17.63 -2.41 -10.59
N ARG A 148 -17.87 -3.60 -10.02
CA ARG A 148 -19.17 -4.29 -10.12
C ARG A 148 -20.29 -3.65 -9.30
N ARG A 149 -19.99 -2.77 -8.35
CA ARG A 149 -21.02 -2.04 -7.58
C ARG A 149 -21.45 -0.73 -8.23
N ASP A 150 -20.59 -0.11 -9.05
CA ASP A 150 -20.89 1.14 -9.76
C ASP A 150 -21.85 1.07 -11.00
N PRO A 151 -22.24 -0.08 -11.58
CA PRO A 151 -23.18 -0.09 -12.72
C PRO A 151 -24.63 0.27 -12.34
N ALA A 152 -24.98 0.27 -11.05
CA ALA A 152 -26.36 0.44 -10.57
C ALA A 152 -26.76 1.90 -10.25
N SER A 153 -25.84 2.86 -10.37
CA SER A 153 -26.07 4.28 -10.07
C SER A 153 -26.57 5.09 -11.29
N HIS A 154 -26.49 4.54 -12.51
CA HIS A 154 -26.88 5.23 -13.74
C HIS A 154 -28.35 5.04 -14.17
N SER A 155 -29.18 4.30 -13.42
CA SER A 155 -30.57 4.01 -13.80
C SER A 155 -31.65 4.79 -13.04
N ARG A 156 -31.30 5.91 -12.36
CA ARG A 156 -32.31 6.82 -11.79
C ARG A 156 -32.32 8.15 -12.53
N VAL A 157 -32.99 8.16 -13.68
CA VAL A 157 -33.63 9.36 -14.23
C VAL A 157 -35.13 9.23 -13.94
N PRO A 158 -35.70 9.96 -12.98
CA PRO A 158 -37.14 10.17 -12.95
C PRO A 158 -37.47 11.29 -13.96
N GLY A 159 -38.25 10.94 -14.99
CA GLY A 159 -38.98 11.91 -15.82
C GLY A 159 -40.23 12.42 -15.11
#